data_AF-A0A3M2BI78-F1
#
_entry.id   AF-A0A3M2BI78-F1
#
_cell.length_a   1.000
_cell.length_b   1.000
_cell.length_c   1.000
_cell.angle_alpha   90.00
_cell.angle_beta   90.00
_cell.angle_gamma   90.00
#
_symmetry.space_group_name_H-M   'P 1'
#
loop_
_entity.id
_entity.type
_entity.pdbx_description
1 polymer ?
#
loop_
_entity_poly.entity_id
_entity_poly.type
_entity_poly.pdbx_seq_one_letter_code
_entity_poly.pdbx_strand_id
1 'polypeptide(L)'
;RQIRRALRLDPDLHEARIYLGHLLYDRGDWEGSLREFERVPPQEHWDALAVWRIIELKRALWQMEDGDARLRPWEARLKELEDLQDPLDRLLAEVEAGVGADDARPVVDPSQLELFNRHGAEDTSVHHVRMSDGHLFVGTWHEIVRQMRDHAGFSHETIGHYMRRLAERWHEQSGAEIPFNDPESFLRAAIRARMLKLEDN
;
A
#
# COMPACT_ATOMS: atom_id res chain seq x y z
N ARG A 1 7.71 26.12 -9.28
CA ARG A 1 8.87 27.05 -9.16
C ARG A 1 10.04 26.45 -8.36
N GLN A 2 9.79 25.62 -7.34
CA GLN A 2 10.87 25.07 -6.49
C GLN A 2 11.81 24.10 -7.22
N ILE A 3 11.29 23.22 -8.08
CA ILE A 3 12.12 22.24 -8.83
C ILE A 3 13.20 22.91 -9.69
N ARG A 4 12.84 23.95 -10.45
CA ARG A 4 13.83 24.73 -11.23
C ARG A 4 14.86 25.46 -10.37
N ARG A 5 14.55 25.75 -9.09
CA ARG A 5 15.50 26.32 -8.14
C ARG A 5 16.45 25.26 -7.63
N ALA A 6 15.96 24.06 -7.32
CA ALA A 6 16.79 22.92 -6.95
C ALA A 6 17.82 22.62 -8.05
N LEU A 7 17.38 22.53 -9.30
CA LEU A 7 18.28 22.30 -10.46
C LEU A 7 19.28 23.43 -10.75
N ARG A 8 19.09 24.63 -10.18
CA ARG A 8 20.10 25.70 -10.24
C ARG A 8 21.16 25.56 -9.16
N LEU A 9 20.81 24.96 -8.03
CA LEU A 9 21.72 24.71 -6.92
C LEU A 9 22.54 23.45 -7.19
N ASP A 10 21.89 22.43 -7.73
CA ASP A 10 22.49 21.17 -8.12
C ASP A 10 21.95 20.74 -9.49
N PRO A 11 22.72 20.96 -10.57
CA PRO A 11 22.34 20.53 -11.91
C PRO A 11 22.25 19.01 -12.06
N ASP A 12 22.92 18.24 -11.22
CA ASP A 12 23.00 16.77 -11.34
C ASP A 12 22.00 16.07 -10.39
N LEU A 13 21.09 16.84 -9.78
CA LEU A 13 19.97 16.31 -9.01
C LEU A 13 18.94 15.63 -9.93
N HIS A 14 19.24 14.37 -10.29
CA HIS A 14 18.49 13.58 -11.26
C HIS A 14 17.02 13.39 -10.86
N GLU A 15 16.71 13.22 -9.58
CA GLU A 15 15.34 13.09 -9.10
C GLU A 15 14.53 14.35 -9.40
N ALA A 16 15.07 15.53 -9.10
CA ALA A 16 14.40 16.79 -9.39
C ALA A 16 14.19 16.98 -10.90
N ARG A 17 15.11 16.47 -11.72
CA ARG A 17 14.99 16.52 -13.17
C ARG A 17 13.92 15.57 -13.70
N ILE A 18 13.85 14.34 -13.19
CA ILE A 18 12.79 13.37 -13.51
C ILE A 18 11.43 13.98 -13.15
N TYR A 19 11.27 14.53 -11.93
CA TYR A 19 10.03 15.22 -11.54
C TYR A 19 9.68 16.40 -12.45
N LEU A 20 10.66 17.15 -12.94
CA LEU A 20 10.41 18.21 -13.92
C LEU A 20 9.89 17.65 -15.25
N GLY A 21 10.45 16.53 -15.71
CA GLY A 21 9.98 15.80 -16.89
C GLY A 21 8.51 15.43 -16.78
N HIS A 22 8.09 14.77 -15.69
CA HIS A 22 6.67 14.44 -15.47
C HIS A 22 5.76 15.66 -15.49
N LEU A 23 6.17 16.75 -14.84
CA LEU A 23 5.40 17.99 -14.82
C LEU A 23 5.26 18.67 -16.20
N LEU A 24 6.19 18.44 -17.12
CA LEU A 24 6.10 18.92 -18.50
C LEU A 24 5.23 17.98 -19.33
N TYR A 25 5.38 16.66 -19.15
CA TYR A 25 4.53 15.63 -19.73
C TYR A 25 3.05 15.92 -19.40
N ASP A 26 2.70 16.07 -18.13
CA ASP A 26 1.30 16.26 -17.71
C ASP A 26 0.70 17.60 -18.21
N ARG A 27 1.55 18.55 -18.65
CA ARG A 27 1.14 19.81 -19.28
C ARG A 27 1.04 19.73 -20.80
N GLY A 28 1.40 18.61 -21.41
CA GLY A 28 1.47 18.42 -22.86
C GLY A 28 2.71 19.01 -23.53
N ASP A 29 3.72 19.46 -22.76
CA ASP A 29 5.01 19.87 -23.30
C ASP A 29 5.88 18.61 -23.49
N TRP A 30 5.54 17.81 -24.49
CA TRP A 30 6.16 16.52 -24.78
C TRP A 30 7.65 16.65 -25.11
N GLU A 31 8.02 17.63 -25.93
CA GLU A 31 9.41 17.88 -26.28
C GLU A 31 10.20 18.38 -25.06
N GLY A 32 9.62 19.26 -24.25
CA GLY A 32 10.22 19.72 -22.99
C GLY A 32 10.42 18.58 -22.01
N SER A 33 9.43 17.71 -21.88
CA SER A 33 9.51 16.50 -21.06
C SER A 33 10.65 15.61 -21.49
N LEU A 34 10.74 15.27 -22.79
CA LEU A 34 11.78 14.40 -23.32
C LEU A 34 13.17 15.00 -23.07
N ARG A 35 13.34 16.30 -23.32
CA ARG A 35 14.62 17.00 -23.07
C ARG A 35 15.09 16.94 -21.63
N GLU A 36 14.17 17.03 -20.66
CA GLU A 36 14.55 16.94 -19.24
C GLU A 36 14.84 15.49 -18.85
N PHE A 37 14.05 14.53 -19.31
CA PHE A 37 14.30 13.12 -19.03
C PHE A 37 15.65 12.63 -19.59
N GLU A 38 16.01 13.02 -20.82
CA GLU A 38 17.26 12.57 -21.47
C GLU A 38 18.54 13.19 -20.89
N ARG A 39 18.41 14.24 -20.09
CA ARG A 39 19.53 14.80 -19.33
C ARG A 39 19.88 13.96 -18.10
N VAL A 40 19.07 12.95 -17.77
CA VAL A 40 19.40 11.93 -16.78
C VAL A 40 19.90 10.68 -17.53
N PRO A 41 21.11 10.17 -17.23
CA PRO A 41 21.61 8.94 -17.83
C PRO A 41 20.69 7.74 -17.55
N PRO A 42 20.51 6.78 -18.48
CA PRO A 42 19.64 5.61 -18.28
C PRO A 42 19.84 4.91 -16.92
N GLN A 43 21.09 4.67 -16.52
CA GLN A 43 21.41 3.98 -15.27
C GLN A 43 21.01 4.75 -14.00
N GLU A 44 20.84 6.07 -14.11
CA GLU A 44 20.43 6.94 -13.00
C GLU A 44 18.91 7.12 -12.94
N HIS A 45 18.15 6.58 -13.91
CA HIS A 45 16.70 6.53 -13.80
C HIS A 45 16.29 5.44 -12.82
N TRP A 46 15.64 5.84 -11.74
CA TRP A 46 15.00 4.94 -10.77
C TRP A 46 13.50 4.77 -11.05
N ASP A 47 12.91 5.61 -11.89
CA ASP A 47 11.48 5.63 -12.18
C ASP A 47 11.19 4.92 -13.51
N ALA A 48 10.57 3.73 -13.44
CA ALA A 48 10.17 2.95 -14.61
C ALA A 48 9.19 3.73 -15.51
N LEU A 49 8.29 4.54 -14.94
CA LEU A 49 7.34 5.34 -15.71
C LEU A 49 8.07 6.42 -16.51
N ALA A 50 9.11 7.03 -15.94
CA ALA A 50 9.94 8.00 -16.66
C ALA A 50 10.63 7.34 -17.87
N VAL A 51 11.22 6.16 -17.67
CA VAL A 51 11.90 5.42 -18.75
C VAL A 51 10.91 5.00 -19.84
N TRP A 52 9.73 4.50 -19.46
CA TRP A 52 8.67 4.16 -20.42
C TRP A 52 8.22 5.39 -21.23
N ARG A 53 7.99 6.55 -20.57
CA ARG A 53 7.63 7.80 -21.24
C ARG A 53 8.71 8.27 -22.21
N ILE A 54 10.00 8.09 -21.90
CA ILE A 54 11.09 8.41 -22.84
C ILE A 54 10.96 7.57 -24.10
N ILE A 55 10.74 6.26 -23.98
CA ILE A 55 10.60 5.35 -25.13
C ILE A 55 9.38 5.77 -25.96
N GLU A 56 8.23 5.99 -25.32
CA GLU A 56 7.00 6.43 -25.98
C GLU A 56 7.20 7.75 -26.75
N LEU A 57 7.77 8.76 -26.08
CA LEU A 57 8.01 10.07 -26.68
C LEU A 57 9.01 10.00 -27.83
N LYS A 58 10.05 9.17 -27.74
CA LYS A 58 11.01 8.97 -28.82
C LYS A 58 10.39 8.30 -30.04
N ARG A 59 9.52 7.30 -29.83
CA ARG A 59 8.74 6.71 -30.92
C ARG A 59 7.84 7.75 -31.58
N ALA A 60 7.09 8.51 -30.78
CA ALA A 60 6.13 9.49 -31.28
C ALA A 60 6.77 10.70 -31.97
N LEU A 61 7.80 11.30 -31.37
CA LEU A 61 8.42 12.54 -31.84
C LEU A 61 9.49 12.28 -32.91
N TRP A 62 10.19 11.15 -32.84
CA TRP A 62 11.33 10.85 -33.71
C TRP A 62 11.10 9.66 -34.64
N GLN A 63 9.89 9.11 -34.69
CA GLN A 63 9.50 8.01 -35.57
C GLN A 63 10.43 6.80 -35.44
N MET A 64 10.85 6.50 -34.20
CA MET A 64 11.65 5.31 -33.91
C MET A 64 10.76 4.07 -33.92
N GLU A 65 11.26 3.01 -34.52
CA GLU A 65 10.61 1.70 -34.54
C GLU A 65 11.16 0.78 -33.45
N ASP A 66 10.45 -0.31 -33.19
CA ASP A 66 10.85 -1.39 -32.29
C ASP A 66 12.23 -1.95 -32.69
N GLY A 67 13.13 -2.07 -31.72
CA GLY A 67 14.50 -2.58 -31.95
C GLY A 67 15.51 -1.53 -32.44
N ASP A 68 15.12 -0.25 -32.58
CA ASP A 68 16.05 0.85 -32.86
C ASP A 68 17.18 0.88 -31.81
N ALA A 69 18.43 0.92 -32.27
CA ALA A 69 19.60 0.93 -31.41
C ALA A 69 19.60 2.08 -30.38
N ARG A 70 18.92 3.19 -30.68
CA ARG A 70 18.80 4.36 -29.82
C ARG A 70 17.80 4.15 -28.66
N LEU A 71 16.90 3.18 -28.77
CA LEU A 71 15.97 2.79 -27.72
C LEU A 71 16.57 1.73 -26.78
N ARG A 72 17.52 0.91 -27.24
CA ARG A 72 18.10 -0.20 -26.47
C ARG A 72 18.56 0.15 -25.05
N PRO A 73 19.25 1.27 -24.78
CA PRO A 73 19.65 1.61 -23.40
C PRO A 73 18.45 1.84 -22.48
N TRP A 74 17.35 2.36 -23.03
CA TRP A 74 16.12 2.65 -22.30
C TRP A 74 15.29 1.37 -22.11
N GLU A 75 15.19 0.53 -23.13
CA GLU A 75 14.53 -0.78 -23.05
C GLU A 75 15.24 -1.69 -22.03
N ALA A 76 16.57 -1.73 -22.05
CA ALA A 76 17.36 -2.47 -21.06
C ALA A 76 17.11 -1.95 -19.65
N ARG A 77 17.11 -0.62 -19.46
CA ARG A 77 16.85 -0.03 -18.14
C ARG A 77 15.43 -0.30 -17.65
N LEU A 78 14.43 -0.18 -18.53
CA LEU A 78 13.04 -0.44 -18.18
C LEU A 78 12.90 -1.88 -17.68
N LYS A 79 13.47 -2.83 -18.41
CA LYS A 79 13.49 -4.24 -18.00
C LYS A 79 14.14 -4.43 -16.64
N GLU A 80 15.31 -3.84 -16.40
CA GLU A 80 15.97 -3.92 -15.08
C GLU A 80 15.07 -3.39 -13.95
N LEU A 81 14.37 -2.28 -14.18
CA LEU A 81 13.50 -1.67 -13.18
C LEU A 81 12.23 -2.50 -12.94
N GLU A 82 11.66 -3.10 -13.98
CA GLU A 82 10.52 -4.03 -13.89
C GLU A 82 10.92 -5.30 -13.12
N ASP A 83 12.08 -5.90 -13.45
CA ASP A 83 12.61 -7.08 -12.75
C ASP A 83 12.89 -6.80 -11.26
N LEU A 84 13.30 -5.57 -10.90
CA LEU A 84 13.52 -5.15 -9.51
C LEU A 84 12.21 -4.90 -8.75
N GLN A 85 11.14 -4.53 -9.46
CA GLN A 85 9.83 -4.24 -8.89
C GLN A 85 8.96 -5.48 -8.73
N ASP A 86 9.49 -6.68 -9.03
CA ASP A 86 8.73 -7.92 -8.94
C ASP A 86 9.10 -8.88 -7.77
N PRO A 87 8.83 -8.49 -6.51
CA PRO A 87 8.76 -9.44 -5.40
C PRO A 87 7.65 -10.48 -5.58
N LEU A 88 6.62 -10.19 -6.38
CA LEU A 88 5.43 -11.01 -6.53
C LEU A 88 5.67 -12.21 -7.44
N ASP A 89 6.36 -12.03 -8.55
CA ASP A 89 6.78 -13.10 -9.47
C ASP A 89 7.80 -14.03 -8.81
N ARG A 90 8.68 -13.50 -7.95
CA ARG A 90 9.56 -14.34 -7.13
C ARG A 90 8.77 -15.21 -6.16
N LEU A 91 7.80 -14.63 -5.47
CA LEU A 91 6.93 -15.37 -4.54
C LEU A 91 6.07 -16.40 -5.29
N LEU A 92 5.52 -16.03 -6.45
CA LEU A 92 4.74 -16.93 -7.32
C LEU A 92 5.59 -18.09 -7.84
N ALA A 93 6.81 -17.82 -8.32
CA ALA A 93 7.74 -18.84 -8.78
C ALA A 93 8.17 -19.80 -7.64
N GLU A 94 8.36 -19.29 -6.41
CA GLU A 94 8.64 -20.10 -5.23
C GLU A 94 7.45 -21.00 -4.86
N VAL A 95 6.21 -20.49 -4.96
CA VAL A 95 4.98 -21.25 -4.73
C VAL A 95 4.80 -22.33 -5.81
N GLU A 96 4.97 -21.99 -7.09
CA GLU A 96 4.80 -22.93 -8.20
C GLU A 96 5.87 -24.03 -8.19
N ALA A 97 7.12 -23.70 -7.86
CA ALA A 97 8.20 -24.67 -7.69
C ALA A 97 7.95 -25.65 -6.52
N GLY A 98 7.25 -25.21 -5.47
CA GLY A 98 6.81 -26.07 -4.36
C GLY A 98 5.64 -27.00 -4.70
N VAL A 99 4.88 -26.71 -5.77
CA VAL A 99 3.70 -27.49 -6.19
C VAL A 99 4.04 -28.54 -7.26
N GLY A 100 5.14 -28.37 -7.99
CA GLY A 100 5.52 -29.22 -9.13
C GLY A 100 6.29 -30.51 -8.78
N ALA A 101 6.66 -30.73 -7.52
CA ALA A 101 7.42 -31.91 -7.11
C ALA A 101 6.65 -32.73 -6.06
N ASP A 102 5.97 -33.74 -6.59
CA ASP A 102 5.46 -34.93 -5.90
C ASP A 102 4.09 -34.83 -5.21
N ASP A 103 3.38 -35.95 -5.33
CA ASP A 103 2.01 -36.24 -4.93
C ASP A 103 1.86 -36.27 -3.39
N ALA A 104 2.09 -35.13 -2.75
CA ALA A 104 1.91 -34.94 -1.31
C ALA A 104 1.10 -33.68 -1.08
N ARG A 105 -0.02 -33.85 -0.37
CA ARG A 105 -0.81 -32.75 0.21
C ARG A 105 0.12 -31.63 0.66
N PRO A 106 -0.17 -30.36 0.34
CA PRO A 106 0.68 -29.27 0.80
C PRO A 106 0.70 -29.37 2.33
N VAL A 107 1.85 -29.72 2.89
CA VAL A 107 2.12 -29.47 4.30
C VAL A 107 2.33 -27.97 4.35
N VAL A 108 1.20 -27.28 4.35
CA VAL A 108 1.11 -25.87 4.69
C VAL A 108 1.70 -25.79 6.09
N ASP A 109 2.92 -25.28 6.19
CA ASP A 109 3.52 -24.96 7.48
C ASP A 109 2.62 -23.89 8.12
N PRO A 110 1.91 -24.20 9.23
CA PRO A 110 0.99 -23.27 9.86
C PRO A 110 1.70 -21.97 10.28
N SER A 111 3.01 -22.00 10.49
CA SER A 111 3.81 -20.84 10.88
C SER A 111 4.12 -19.88 9.72
N GLN A 112 4.05 -20.34 8.46
CA GLN A 112 4.23 -19.50 7.26
C GLN A 112 2.94 -18.71 6.94
N LEU A 113 1.78 -19.26 7.29
CA LEU A 113 0.50 -18.55 7.21
C LEU A 113 0.37 -17.41 8.24
N GLU A 114 1.14 -17.42 9.33
CA GLU A 114 1.10 -16.33 10.32
C GLU A 114 1.71 -15.02 9.80
N LEU A 115 2.59 -15.08 8.78
CA LEU A 115 3.20 -13.88 8.21
C LEU A 115 2.24 -13.12 7.28
N PHE A 116 1.42 -13.85 6.52
CA PHE A 116 0.36 -13.27 5.66
C PHE A 116 -0.94 -12.96 6.42
N ASN A 117 -1.19 -13.63 7.55
CA ASN A 117 -2.34 -13.35 8.42
C ASN A 117 -2.14 -12.17 9.38
N ARG A 118 -0.96 -11.52 9.39
CA ARG A 118 -0.71 -10.36 10.27
C ARG A 118 -1.40 -9.07 9.83
N HIS A 119 -2.02 -9.06 8.66
CA HIS A 119 -3.02 -8.07 8.28
C HIS A 119 -4.34 -8.77 7.99
N GLY A 120 -4.99 -9.22 9.05
CA GLY A 120 -6.36 -9.72 9.04
C GLY A 120 -6.48 -11.14 8.50
N ALA A 121 -6.12 -12.14 9.31
CA ALA A 121 -6.99 -13.30 9.35
C ALA A 121 -8.40 -12.75 9.64
N GLU A 122 -9.28 -12.75 8.63
CA GLU A 122 -10.69 -12.48 8.86
C GLU A 122 -11.17 -13.54 9.83
N ASP A 123 -11.23 -13.16 11.10
CA ASP A 123 -11.86 -13.96 12.13
C ASP A 123 -13.32 -14.11 11.73
N THR A 124 -13.63 -15.23 11.06
CA THR A 124 -14.97 -15.60 10.64
C THR A 124 -15.82 -16.05 11.82
N SER A 125 -15.25 -16.08 13.04
CA SER A 125 -16.03 -16.32 14.24
C SER A 125 -16.94 -15.13 14.52
N VAL A 126 -18.20 -15.45 14.76
CA VAL A 126 -19.26 -14.47 15.07
C VAL A 126 -19.21 -14.21 16.56
N HIS A 127 -18.99 -12.96 16.93
CA HIS A 127 -18.94 -12.51 18.33
C HIS A 127 -20.21 -11.73 18.67
N HIS A 128 -20.62 -11.80 19.94
CA HIS A 128 -21.70 -11.01 20.51
C HIS A 128 -21.13 -10.04 21.54
N VAL A 129 -21.10 -8.75 21.22
CA VAL A 129 -20.54 -7.71 22.10
C VAL A 129 -21.64 -6.76 22.54
N ARG A 130 -21.83 -6.65 23.86
CA ARG A 130 -22.77 -5.70 24.46
C ARG A 130 -22.06 -4.46 24.98
N MET A 131 -22.55 -3.29 24.57
CA MET A 131 -22.15 -2.00 25.12
C MET A 131 -22.83 -1.71 26.47
N SER A 132 -22.27 -0.76 27.23
CA SER A 132 -22.79 -0.36 28.54
C SER A 132 -24.21 0.25 28.48
N ASP A 133 -24.63 0.76 27.33
CA ASP A 133 -25.98 1.25 27.05
C ASP A 133 -27.00 0.11 26.77
N GLY A 134 -26.55 -1.14 26.75
CA GLY A 134 -27.37 -2.32 26.51
C GLY A 134 -27.42 -2.77 25.05
N HIS A 135 -26.85 -2.01 24.12
CA HIS A 135 -26.89 -2.35 22.70
C HIS A 135 -26.01 -3.56 22.39
N LEU A 136 -26.57 -4.54 21.66
CA LEU A 136 -25.85 -5.74 21.25
C LEU A 136 -25.37 -5.58 19.80
N PHE A 137 -24.11 -5.92 19.57
CA PHE A 137 -23.49 -5.95 18.25
C PHE A 137 -23.05 -7.38 17.93
N VAL A 138 -23.31 -7.82 16.70
CA VAL A 138 -23.09 -9.19 16.27
C VAL A 138 -22.30 -9.21 14.97
N GLY A 139 -21.26 -10.04 14.89
CA GLY A 139 -20.46 -10.21 13.67
C GLY A 139 -18.99 -10.43 13.98
N THR A 140 -18.13 -10.27 12.99
CA THR A 140 -16.68 -10.28 13.24
C THR A 140 -16.25 -9.03 14.03
N TRP A 141 -15.05 -9.03 14.61
CA TRP A 141 -14.52 -7.86 15.33
C TRP A 141 -14.59 -6.58 14.50
N HIS A 142 -14.25 -6.65 13.21
CA HIS A 142 -14.31 -5.52 12.30
C HIS A 142 -15.75 -5.03 12.09
N GLU A 143 -16.69 -5.96 11.91
CA GLU A 143 -18.10 -5.62 11.73
C GLU A 143 -18.71 -4.97 12.97
N ILE A 144 -18.35 -5.44 14.16
CA ILE A 144 -18.80 -4.89 15.43
C ILE A 144 -18.31 -3.44 15.58
N VAL A 145 -17.03 -3.16 15.32
CA VAL A 145 -16.53 -1.77 15.40
C VAL A 145 -17.22 -0.87 14.38
N ARG A 146 -17.45 -1.36 13.16
CA ARG A 146 -18.22 -0.64 12.13
C ARG A 146 -19.64 -0.33 12.59
N GLN A 147 -20.35 -1.31 13.15
CA GLN A 147 -21.70 -1.11 13.70
C GLN A 147 -21.71 -0.13 14.87
N MET A 148 -20.74 -0.19 15.78
CA MET A 148 -20.59 0.76 16.89
C MET A 148 -20.39 2.19 16.36
N ARG A 149 -19.52 2.36 15.35
CA ARG A 149 -19.27 3.66 14.71
C ARG A 149 -20.54 4.25 14.10
N ASP A 150 -21.26 3.42 13.34
CA ASP A 150 -22.46 3.85 12.63
C ASP A 150 -23.60 4.14 13.63
N HIS A 151 -23.74 3.32 14.69
CA HIS A 151 -24.68 3.55 15.79
C HIS A 151 -24.40 4.86 16.54
N ALA A 152 -23.13 5.19 16.75
CA ALA A 152 -22.72 6.44 17.39
C ALA A 152 -22.86 7.68 16.46
N GLY A 153 -23.28 7.51 15.20
CA GLY A 153 -23.49 8.61 14.25
C GLY A 153 -22.24 9.05 13.49
N PHE A 154 -21.18 8.23 13.47
CA PHE A 154 -19.89 8.55 12.86
C PHE A 154 -19.61 7.78 11.57
N SER A 155 -20.64 7.47 10.79
CA SER A 155 -20.51 6.73 9.52
C SER A 155 -19.64 7.43 8.47
N HIS A 156 -19.47 8.75 8.58
CA HIS A 156 -18.59 9.56 7.74
C HIS A 156 -17.10 9.46 8.10
N GLU A 157 -16.77 8.89 9.26
CA GLU A 157 -15.40 8.75 9.77
C GLU A 157 -14.84 7.35 9.45
N THR A 158 -13.52 7.20 9.32
CA THR A 158 -12.90 5.88 9.15
C THR A 158 -12.95 5.08 10.46
N ILE A 159 -12.96 3.76 10.38
CA ILE A 159 -12.97 2.88 11.57
C ILE A 159 -11.76 3.15 12.48
N GLY A 160 -10.58 3.39 11.90
CA GLY A 160 -9.36 3.73 12.65
C GLY A 160 -9.48 5.02 13.45
N HIS A 161 -10.01 6.09 12.85
CA HIS A 161 -10.20 7.36 13.57
C HIS A 161 -11.26 7.24 14.67
N TYR A 162 -12.36 6.50 14.41
CA TYR A 162 -13.37 6.21 15.41
C TYR A 162 -12.80 5.46 16.63
N MET A 163 -12.00 4.41 16.40
CA MET A 163 -11.36 3.63 17.47
C MET A 163 -10.39 4.49 18.28
N ARG A 164 -9.57 5.31 17.62
CA ARG A 164 -8.65 6.22 18.30
C ARG A 164 -9.39 7.16 19.26
N ARG A 165 -10.45 7.81 18.78
CA ARG A 165 -11.24 8.73 19.60
C ARG A 165 -11.93 8.01 20.77
N LEU A 166 -12.42 6.79 20.55
CA LEU A 166 -13.06 6.02 21.61
C LEU A 166 -12.02 5.54 22.65
N ALA A 167 -10.81 5.17 22.22
CA ALA A 167 -9.68 4.87 23.11
C ALA A 167 -9.27 6.09 23.95
N GLU A 168 -9.15 7.28 23.33
CA GLU A 168 -8.86 8.53 24.04
C GLU A 168 -9.94 8.83 25.09
N ARG A 169 -11.23 8.69 24.74
CA ARG A 169 -12.35 8.87 25.66
C ARG A 169 -12.35 7.87 26.83
N TRP A 170 -12.06 6.59 26.56
CA TRP A 170 -11.98 5.57 27.61
C TRP A 170 -10.78 5.77 28.52
N HIS A 171 -9.65 6.21 27.97
CA HIS A 171 -8.49 6.58 28.76
C HIS A 171 -8.81 7.73 29.73
N GLU A 172 -9.53 8.77 29.29
CA GLU A 172 -9.97 9.86 30.16
C GLU A 172 -10.96 9.41 31.26
N GLN A 173 -11.82 8.43 30.97
CA GLN A 173 -12.88 8.00 31.89
C GLN A 173 -12.42 6.96 32.91
N SER A 174 -11.50 6.06 32.54
CA SER A 174 -11.10 4.91 33.37
C SER A 174 -9.59 4.76 33.55
N GLY A 175 -8.78 5.56 32.86
CA GLY A 175 -7.33 5.42 32.84
C GLY A 175 -6.81 4.22 32.04
N ALA A 176 -7.69 3.47 31.36
CA ALA A 176 -7.29 2.29 30.61
C ALA A 176 -6.63 2.68 29.27
N GLU A 177 -5.46 2.12 28.97
CA GLU A 177 -4.82 2.23 27.66
C GLU A 177 -5.39 1.16 26.72
N ILE A 178 -6.10 1.58 25.67
CA ILE A 178 -6.73 0.69 24.70
C ILE A 178 -6.05 0.86 23.34
N PRO A 179 -5.43 -0.19 22.76
CA PRO A 179 -4.84 -0.13 21.44
C PRO A 179 -5.92 0.05 20.38
N PHE A 180 -5.68 0.91 19.38
CA PHE A 180 -6.66 1.28 18.34
C PHE A 180 -6.17 1.01 16.91
N ASN A 181 -5.05 0.30 16.76
CA ASN A 181 -4.47 -0.05 15.47
C ASN A 181 -5.18 -1.22 14.77
N ASP A 182 -5.85 -2.08 15.54
CA ASP A 182 -6.50 -3.29 15.07
C ASP A 182 -7.85 -3.51 15.81
N PRO A 183 -8.97 -3.78 15.10
CA PRO A 183 -10.30 -3.95 15.69
C PRO A 183 -10.41 -5.07 16.74
N GLU A 184 -9.74 -6.20 16.53
CA GLU A 184 -9.77 -7.32 17.48
C GLU A 184 -9.06 -6.92 18.78
N SER A 185 -7.83 -6.42 18.66
CA SER A 185 -7.04 -5.95 19.80
C SER A 185 -7.77 -4.85 20.58
N PHE A 186 -8.42 -3.94 19.87
CA PHE A 186 -9.25 -2.87 20.43
C PHE A 186 -10.42 -3.41 21.26
N LEU A 187 -11.26 -4.27 20.69
CA LEU A 187 -12.44 -4.81 21.37
C LEU A 187 -12.07 -5.74 22.53
N ARG A 188 -11.05 -6.58 22.38
CA ARG A 188 -10.55 -7.43 23.48
C ARG A 188 -10.02 -6.61 24.65
N ALA A 189 -9.27 -5.54 24.38
CA ALA A 189 -8.79 -4.64 25.43
C ALA A 189 -9.95 -3.91 26.13
N ALA A 190 -10.95 -3.46 25.37
CA ALA A 190 -12.16 -2.84 25.92
C ALA A 190 -12.97 -3.81 26.80
N ILE A 191 -13.07 -5.09 26.42
CA ILE A 191 -13.70 -6.14 27.23
C ILE A 191 -12.92 -6.38 28.54
N ARG A 192 -11.59 -6.47 28.47
CA ARG A 192 -10.72 -6.60 29.66
C ARG A 192 -10.85 -5.40 30.60
N ALA A 193 -10.95 -4.20 30.03
CA ALA A 193 -11.20 -2.95 30.76
C ALA A 193 -12.66 -2.82 31.26
N ARG A 194 -13.51 -3.83 31.02
CA ARG A 194 -14.95 -3.86 31.38
C ARG A 194 -15.79 -2.75 30.75
N MET A 195 -15.32 -2.15 29.66
CA MET A 195 -16.09 -1.17 28.87
C MET A 195 -17.14 -1.85 28.01
N LEU A 196 -16.83 -3.06 27.57
CA LEU A 196 -17.70 -3.92 26.78
C LEU A 196 -17.86 -5.27 27.49
N LYS A 197 -18.94 -5.98 27.19
CA LYS A 197 -19.15 -7.35 27.65
C LYS A 197 -19.22 -8.27 26.44
N LEU A 198 -18.40 -9.31 26.44
CA LEU A 198 -18.56 -10.43 25.51
C LEU A 198 -19.68 -11.32 26.04
N GLU A 199 -20.64 -11.65 25.19
CA GLU A 199 -21.58 -12.73 25.43
C GLU A 199 -21.14 -13.96 24.67
N ASP A 200 -20.97 -15.07 25.39
CA ASP A 200 -20.92 -16.37 24.76
C ASP A 200 -22.36 -16.79 24.43
N ASN A 201 -22.56 -17.31 23.22
CA ASN A 201 -23.84 -17.84 22.77
C ASN A 201 -24.29 -19.05 23.60
#